data_AF-A0A7J4KHC5-F1
#
_entry.id   AF-A0A7J4KHC5-F1
#
_cell.length_a   1.000
_cell.length_b   1.000
_cell.length_c   1.000
_cell.angle_alpha   90.00
_cell.angle_beta   90.00
_cell.angle_gamma   90.00
#
_symmetry.space_group_name_H-M   'P 1'
#
loop_
_entity.id
_entity.type
_entity.pdbx_description
1 polymer ?
#
loop_
_entity_poly.entity_id
_entity_poly.type
_entity_poly.pdbx_seq_one_letter_code
_entity_poly.pdbx_strand_id
1 'polypeptide(L)'
;MKCIYGIMVAMLVMTAFSCMVTAEQDATKVVVVSYLFKDGTVTSTGSRVVYGYPPNNAGADDYVVNLLGGQGATLGRYGIGDPRILYYDDSADIVDEVAFSVILPFSTDAREVRIYERDGTTLVSTADISGTIRSFCSQNPNDPDCGGGPVPTGTPLGLGPVLAGLGIAVFMLLKRS
;
A
#
# COMPACT_ATOMS: atom_id res chain seq x y z
N MET A 1 41.74 -15.91 41.92
CA MET A 1 40.61 -16.50 41.18
C MET A 1 39.29 -15.72 41.41
N LYS A 2 39.28 -14.39 41.16
CA LYS A 2 38.08 -13.54 41.23
C LYS A 2 37.87 -12.69 39.96
N CYS A 3 38.89 -12.61 39.09
CA CYS A 3 38.84 -11.85 37.83
C CYS A 3 38.21 -12.61 36.65
N ILE A 4 37.98 -13.92 36.77
CA ILE A 4 37.48 -14.74 35.64
C ILE A 4 35.94 -14.66 35.55
N TYR A 5 35.25 -14.41 36.65
CA TYR A 5 33.79 -14.27 36.67
C TYR A 5 33.28 -12.93 36.09
N GLY A 6 34.09 -11.87 36.11
CA GLY A 6 33.70 -10.57 35.54
C GLY A 6 33.65 -10.56 34.01
N ILE A 7 34.48 -11.37 33.37
CA ILE A 7 34.59 -11.41 31.90
C ILE A 7 33.45 -12.25 31.29
N MET A 8 32.98 -13.28 31.99
CA MET A 8 31.84 -14.10 31.53
C MET A 8 30.49 -13.39 31.58
N VAL A 9 30.30 -12.43 32.51
CA VAL A 9 29.05 -11.65 32.58
C VAL A 9 28.99 -10.62 31.44
N ALA A 10 30.13 -10.08 31.00
CA ALA A 10 30.17 -9.13 29.88
C ALA A 10 29.91 -9.80 28.51
N MET A 11 30.30 -11.07 28.34
CA MET A 11 30.02 -11.81 27.10
C MET A 11 28.56 -12.23 26.92
N LEU A 12 27.79 -12.37 28.01
CA LEU A 12 26.36 -12.70 27.93
C LEU A 12 25.49 -11.51 27.51
N VAL A 13 25.97 -10.27 27.69
CA VAL A 13 25.22 -9.04 27.38
C VAL A 13 25.37 -8.65 25.90
N MET A 14 26.42 -9.11 25.21
CA MET A 14 26.70 -8.74 23.81
C MET A 14 26.07 -9.67 22.77
N THR A 15 25.52 -10.83 23.16
CA THR A 15 24.87 -11.78 22.24
C THR A 15 23.35 -11.58 22.09
N ALA A 16 22.79 -10.54 22.70
CA ALA A 16 21.36 -10.21 22.58
C ALA A 16 21.05 -9.13 21.53
N PHE A 17 22.05 -8.72 20.73
CA PHE A 17 21.81 -7.99 19.47
C PHE A 17 21.37 -8.98 18.40
N SER A 18 20.21 -9.61 18.63
CA SER A 18 19.45 -10.26 17.57
C SER A 18 19.25 -9.21 16.49
N CYS A 19 19.86 -9.46 15.33
CA CYS A 19 19.62 -8.72 14.11
C CYS A 19 18.10 -8.79 13.87
N MET A 20 17.38 -7.74 14.27
CA MET A 20 15.98 -7.60 13.91
C MET A 20 15.99 -7.30 12.42
N VAL A 21 15.90 -8.36 11.63
CA VAL A 21 15.48 -8.27 10.24
C VAL A 21 14.06 -7.73 10.31
N THR A 22 13.91 -6.41 10.21
CA THR A 22 12.63 -5.79 9.90
C THR A 22 12.21 -6.36 8.56
N ALA A 23 11.25 -7.29 8.58
CA ALA A 23 10.56 -7.68 7.36
C ALA A 23 9.96 -6.40 6.79
N GLU A 24 10.48 -5.95 5.65
CA GLU A 24 9.89 -4.86 4.88
C GLU A 24 8.47 -5.30 4.54
N GLN A 25 7.50 -4.68 5.20
CA GLN A 25 6.09 -4.99 4.94
C GLN A 25 5.77 -4.35 3.59
N ASP A 26 5.56 -5.18 2.56
CA ASP A 26 5.19 -4.72 1.22
C ASP A 26 3.89 -3.90 1.30
N ALA A 27 4.05 -2.59 1.23
CA ALA A 27 2.97 -1.60 1.30
C ALA A 27 2.54 -1.13 -0.09
N THR A 28 2.95 -1.85 -1.14
CA THR A 28 2.55 -1.56 -2.51
C THR A 28 1.03 -1.64 -2.62
N LYS A 29 0.48 -0.69 -3.34
CA LYS A 29 -0.96 -0.55 -3.56
C LYS A 29 -1.21 0.09 -4.92
N VAL A 30 -2.40 -0.15 -5.41
CA VAL A 30 -2.88 0.40 -6.68
C VAL A 30 -4.26 1.01 -6.51
N VAL A 31 -4.61 1.89 -7.43
CA VAL A 31 -5.98 2.36 -7.62
C VAL A 31 -6.61 1.54 -8.73
N VAL A 32 -7.75 0.92 -8.43
CA VAL A 32 -8.58 0.24 -9.42
C VAL A 32 -9.78 1.12 -9.70
N VAL A 33 -9.96 1.50 -10.96
CA VAL A 33 -11.14 2.24 -11.43
C VAL A 33 -11.96 1.32 -12.32
N SER A 34 -13.21 1.10 -11.93
CA SER A 34 -14.14 0.24 -12.66
C SER A 34 -14.94 1.06 -13.66
N TYR A 35 -15.16 0.48 -14.84
CA TYR A 35 -15.89 1.09 -15.94
C TYR A 35 -16.89 0.11 -16.54
N LEU A 36 -17.90 0.67 -17.20
CA LEU A 36 -18.83 -0.03 -18.08
C LEU A 36 -18.73 0.61 -19.47
N PHE A 37 -18.40 -0.19 -20.47
CA PHE A 37 -18.65 0.15 -21.87
C PHE A 37 -20.06 -0.32 -22.20
N LYS A 38 -20.92 0.59 -22.66
CA LYS A 38 -22.28 0.27 -23.11
C LYS A 38 -22.78 1.35 -24.07
N ASP A 39 -23.45 0.96 -25.14
CA ASP A 39 -24.05 1.88 -26.12
C ASP A 39 -23.05 2.91 -26.67
N GLY A 40 -21.81 2.47 -26.92
CA GLY A 40 -20.72 3.32 -27.41
C GLY A 40 -20.12 4.30 -26.39
N THR A 41 -20.52 4.20 -25.12
CA THR A 41 -20.08 5.11 -24.05
C THR A 41 -19.31 4.34 -22.97
N VAL A 42 -18.23 4.95 -22.47
CA VAL A 42 -17.48 4.43 -21.32
C VAL A 42 -17.79 5.27 -20.08
N THR A 43 -18.42 4.64 -19.09
CA THR A 43 -18.81 5.30 -17.84
C THR A 43 -18.08 4.68 -16.67
N SER A 44 -17.52 5.50 -15.77
CA SER A 44 -16.95 5.00 -14.52
C SER A 44 -18.05 4.53 -13.57
N THR A 45 -17.89 3.35 -13.00
CA THR A 45 -18.86 2.72 -12.08
C THR A 45 -18.39 2.72 -10.63
N GLY A 46 -17.10 2.97 -10.40
CA GLY A 46 -16.54 3.11 -9.06
C GLY A 46 -15.01 3.10 -9.06
N SER A 47 -14.43 3.32 -7.88
CA SER A 47 -13.00 3.15 -7.69
C SER A 47 -12.68 2.67 -6.27
N ARG A 48 -11.54 2.01 -6.10
CA ARG A 48 -11.03 1.53 -4.82
C ARG A 48 -9.51 1.45 -4.83
N VAL A 49 -8.91 1.46 -3.64
CA VAL A 49 -7.48 1.15 -3.45
C VAL A 49 -7.37 -0.27 -2.93
N VAL A 50 -6.43 -1.04 -3.47
CA VAL A 50 -6.11 -2.39 -3.00
C VAL A 50 -4.61 -2.53 -2.81
N TYR A 51 -4.21 -3.28 -1.79
CA TYR A 51 -2.81 -3.64 -1.56
C TYR A 51 -2.35 -4.74 -2.54
N GLY A 52 -1.06 -4.75 -2.82
CA GLY A 52 -0.37 -5.68 -3.70
C GLY A 52 -0.26 -5.20 -5.15
N TYR A 53 0.35 -6.06 -5.96
CA TYR A 53 0.51 -5.90 -7.40
C TYR A 53 -0.54 -6.75 -8.12
N PRO A 54 -1.73 -6.24 -8.46
CA PRO A 54 -2.58 -6.99 -9.36
C PRO A 54 -1.91 -7.13 -10.73
N PRO A 55 -2.26 -8.17 -11.50
CA PRO A 55 -1.76 -8.34 -12.85
C PRO A 55 -2.03 -7.06 -13.65
N ASN A 56 -0.96 -6.46 -14.17
CA ASN A 56 -1.03 -5.21 -14.93
C ASN A 56 -1.83 -5.46 -16.22
N ASN A 57 -2.89 -4.70 -16.44
CA ASN A 57 -3.63 -4.72 -17.70
C ASN A 57 -3.17 -3.64 -18.70
N ALA A 58 -2.11 -2.90 -18.37
CA ALA A 58 -1.45 -2.00 -19.30
C ALA A 58 -0.47 -2.77 -20.20
N GLY A 59 -0.72 -2.74 -21.52
CA GLY A 59 0.09 -3.50 -22.48
C GLY A 59 -0.33 -3.41 -23.94
N ALA A 60 -1.42 -2.72 -24.26
CA ALA A 60 -1.88 -2.41 -25.62
C ALA A 60 -2.27 -0.93 -25.71
N ASP A 61 -2.42 -0.37 -26.91
CA ASP A 61 -2.62 1.07 -27.13
C ASP A 61 -3.90 1.35 -27.93
N ASP A 62 -5.00 0.66 -27.65
CA ASP A 62 -6.31 0.97 -28.24
C ASP A 62 -6.93 2.21 -27.59
N TYR A 63 -6.70 2.37 -26.30
CA TYR A 63 -7.03 3.56 -25.52
C TYR A 63 -5.81 4.06 -24.75
N VAL A 64 -5.76 5.38 -24.53
CA VAL A 64 -4.76 6.04 -23.69
C VAL A 64 -5.39 6.45 -22.38
N VAL A 65 -4.82 6.00 -21.27
CA VAL A 65 -5.23 6.36 -19.91
C VAL A 65 -4.23 7.33 -19.31
N ASN A 66 -4.71 8.49 -18.88
CA ASN A 66 -3.94 9.44 -18.10
C ASN A 66 -4.39 9.44 -16.64
N LEU A 67 -3.44 9.21 -15.73
CA LEU A 67 -3.61 9.46 -14.31
C LEU A 67 -3.18 10.89 -14.02
N LEU A 68 -4.10 11.71 -13.51
CA LEU A 68 -3.90 13.12 -13.25
C LEU A 68 -3.94 13.41 -11.75
N GLY A 69 -3.05 14.29 -11.32
CA GLY A 69 -2.97 14.82 -9.97
C GLY A 69 -3.60 16.21 -9.86
N GLY A 70 -3.26 16.90 -8.77
CA GLY A 70 -3.68 18.29 -8.55
C GLY A 70 -3.29 19.22 -9.71
N GLN A 71 -4.15 20.20 -10.01
CA GLN A 71 -3.93 21.20 -11.05
C GLN A 71 -3.71 20.62 -12.47
N GLY A 72 -4.13 19.36 -12.71
CA GLY A 72 -4.00 18.70 -14.01
C GLY A 72 -2.60 18.14 -14.29
N ALA A 73 -1.72 18.06 -13.29
CA ALA A 73 -0.41 17.44 -13.45
C ALA A 73 -0.56 15.96 -13.89
N THR A 74 0.14 15.55 -14.94
CA THR A 74 0.13 14.14 -15.36
C THR A 74 1.07 13.34 -14.46
N LEU A 75 0.49 12.42 -13.69
CA LEU A 75 1.23 11.49 -12.82
C LEU A 75 1.66 10.24 -13.59
N GLY A 76 0.91 9.88 -14.63
CA GLY A 76 1.24 8.74 -15.48
C GLY A 76 0.37 8.69 -16.73
N ARG A 77 0.89 8.00 -17.75
CA ARG A 77 0.23 7.71 -19.02
C ARG A 77 0.42 6.24 -19.36
N TYR A 78 -0.67 5.56 -19.68
CA TYR A 78 -0.72 4.11 -19.87
C TYR A 78 -1.58 3.78 -21.09
N GLY A 79 -1.29 2.67 -21.76
CA GLY A 79 -2.14 2.11 -22.80
C GLY A 79 -2.98 0.97 -22.25
N ILE A 80 -4.25 0.86 -22.69
CA ILE A 80 -5.07 -0.34 -22.50
C ILE A 80 -5.62 -0.82 -23.85
N GLY A 81 -5.89 -2.12 -23.96
CA GLY A 81 -6.60 -2.69 -25.10
C GLY A 81 -8.09 -2.37 -25.09
N ASP A 82 -8.75 -2.54 -26.23
CA ASP A 82 -10.21 -2.37 -26.31
C ASP A 82 -10.89 -3.43 -25.43
N PRO A 83 -11.60 -3.02 -24.35
CA PRO A 83 -12.17 -3.95 -23.39
C PRO A 83 -13.28 -4.82 -24.00
N ARG A 84 -13.80 -4.45 -25.18
CA ARG A 84 -14.83 -5.22 -25.89
C ARG A 84 -14.27 -6.46 -26.57
N ILE A 85 -12.97 -6.53 -26.79
CA ILE A 85 -12.33 -7.67 -27.43
C ILE A 85 -12.08 -8.76 -26.38
N LEU A 86 -12.87 -9.82 -26.43
CA LEU A 86 -12.72 -11.00 -25.59
C LEU A 86 -11.90 -12.05 -26.33
N TYR A 87 -10.71 -12.36 -25.81
CA TYR A 87 -9.84 -13.38 -26.37
C TYR A 87 -10.14 -14.76 -25.77
N TYR A 88 -10.22 -15.76 -26.63
CA TYR A 88 -10.29 -17.18 -26.30
C TYR A 88 -9.07 -17.88 -26.91
N ASP A 89 -8.86 -19.16 -26.59
CA ASP A 89 -7.67 -19.91 -27.02
C ASP A 89 -7.47 -19.89 -28.55
N ASP A 90 -8.56 -19.98 -29.33
CA ASP A 90 -8.52 -20.06 -30.80
C ASP A 90 -9.35 -18.97 -31.52
N SER A 91 -9.90 -17.99 -30.78
CA SER A 91 -10.79 -16.97 -31.36
C SER A 91 -10.82 -15.66 -30.57
N ALA A 92 -11.46 -14.64 -31.13
CA ALA A 92 -11.80 -13.42 -30.42
C ALA A 92 -13.20 -12.93 -30.83
N ASP A 93 -13.96 -12.45 -29.85
CA ASP A 93 -15.27 -11.84 -30.07
C ASP A 93 -15.24 -10.36 -29.69
N ILE A 94 -16.10 -9.56 -30.31
CA ILE A 94 -16.36 -8.18 -29.91
C ILE A 94 -17.76 -8.12 -29.29
N VAL A 95 -17.85 -7.59 -28.07
CA VAL A 95 -19.12 -7.42 -27.35
C VAL A 95 -19.54 -5.94 -27.28
N ASP A 96 -20.84 -5.68 -27.30
CA ASP A 96 -21.39 -4.31 -27.24
C ASP A 96 -21.44 -3.74 -25.81
N GLU A 97 -21.43 -4.62 -24.81
CA GLU A 97 -21.46 -4.27 -23.38
C GLU A 97 -20.42 -5.07 -22.60
N VAL A 98 -19.56 -4.38 -21.86
CA VAL A 98 -18.53 -5.03 -21.04
C VAL A 98 -18.13 -4.20 -19.83
N ALA A 99 -18.01 -4.87 -18.68
CA ALA A 99 -17.41 -4.29 -17.48
C ALA A 99 -15.90 -4.54 -17.49
N PHE A 100 -15.12 -3.50 -17.24
CA PHE A 100 -13.66 -3.61 -17.18
C PHE A 100 -13.11 -2.75 -16.06
N SER A 101 -11.81 -2.87 -15.81
CA SER A 101 -11.12 -2.07 -14.79
C SER A 101 -9.81 -1.55 -15.34
N VAL A 102 -9.42 -0.37 -14.89
CA VAL A 102 -8.10 0.18 -15.14
C VAL A 102 -7.34 0.22 -13.83
N ILE A 103 -6.13 -0.32 -13.84
CA ILE A 103 -5.29 -0.47 -12.67
C ILE A 103 -4.12 0.51 -12.79
N LEU A 104 -3.99 1.41 -11.81
CA LEU A 104 -3.04 2.51 -11.85
C LEU A 104 -2.21 2.55 -10.56
N PRO A 105 -0.97 3.05 -10.61
CA PRO A 105 -0.18 3.27 -9.41
C PRO A 105 -0.92 4.18 -8.43
N PHE A 106 -0.81 3.85 -7.14
CA PHE A 106 -1.33 4.72 -6.10
C PHE A 106 -0.47 5.98 -5.96
N SER A 107 -1.14 7.11 -5.76
CA SER A 107 -0.53 8.37 -5.36
C SER A 107 -1.54 9.16 -4.53
N THR A 108 -1.09 9.77 -3.44
CA THR A 108 -1.91 10.67 -2.61
C THR A 108 -2.33 11.94 -3.36
N ASP A 109 -1.57 12.31 -4.39
CA ASP A 109 -1.84 13.44 -5.25
C ASP A 109 -2.82 13.11 -6.38
N ALA A 110 -3.15 11.83 -6.61
CA ALA A 110 -4.08 11.42 -7.64
C ALA A 110 -5.48 12.02 -7.41
N ARG A 111 -6.06 12.54 -8.49
CA ARG A 111 -7.38 13.20 -8.48
C ARG A 111 -8.31 12.65 -9.54
N GLU A 112 -7.80 12.45 -10.75
CA GLU A 112 -8.66 12.13 -11.89
C GLU A 112 -8.00 11.09 -12.79
N VAL A 113 -8.82 10.24 -13.40
CA VAL A 113 -8.43 9.33 -14.48
C VAL A 113 -9.18 9.72 -15.73
N ARG A 114 -8.44 9.94 -16.82
CA ARG A 114 -9.01 10.21 -18.14
C ARG A 114 -8.65 9.10 -19.11
N ILE A 115 -9.66 8.64 -19.84
CA ILE A 115 -9.49 7.70 -20.95
C ILE A 115 -9.67 8.49 -22.24
N TYR A 116 -8.75 8.32 -23.17
CA TYR A 116 -8.76 8.88 -24.50
C TYR A 116 -8.72 7.76 -25.54
N GLU A 117 -9.19 8.05 -26.74
CA GLU A 117 -8.91 7.23 -27.92
C GLU A 117 -7.40 7.04 -28.14
N ARG A 118 -7.02 6.09 -28.99
CA ARG A 118 -5.61 5.80 -29.34
C ARG A 118 -4.77 7.04 -29.66
N ASP A 119 -5.36 8.05 -30.30
CA ASP A 119 -4.66 9.29 -30.65
C ASP A 119 -4.25 10.14 -29.44
N GLY A 120 -4.82 9.87 -28.26
CA GLY A 120 -4.58 10.59 -27.01
C GLY A 120 -5.21 11.98 -26.95
N THR A 121 -6.13 12.30 -27.86
CA THR A 121 -6.75 13.63 -28.00
C THR A 121 -8.26 13.60 -27.78
N THR A 122 -8.96 12.59 -28.30
CA THR A 122 -10.41 12.45 -28.11
C THR A 122 -10.70 11.86 -26.74
N LEU A 123 -11.30 12.65 -25.85
CA LEU A 123 -11.69 12.21 -24.51
C LEU A 123 -12.88 11.25 -24.59
N VAL A 124 -12.70 10.05 -24.03
CA VAL A 124 -13.68 8.96 -23.99
C VAL A 124 -14.39 8.92 -22.63
N SER A 125 -13.64 9.10 -21.54
CA SER A 125 -14.21 9.05 -20.18
C SER A 125 -13.36 9.82 -19.18
N THR A 126 -14.01 10.29 -18.12
CA THR A 126 -13.38 10.93 -16.96
C THR A 126 -13.92 10.33 -15.67
N ALA A 127 -13.04 10.06 -14.70
CA ALA A 127 -13.40 9.57 -13.37
C ALA A 127 -12.66 10.36 -12.28
N ASP A 128 -13.41 10.99 -11.36
CA ASP A 128 -12.83 11.57 -10.14
C ASP A 128 -12.57 10.44 -9.13
N ILE A 129 -11.31 10.31 -8.73
CA ILE A 129 -10.84 9.33 -7.75
C ILE A 129 -10.37 9.99 -6.44
N SER A 130 -10.45 11.31 -6.32
CA SER A 130 -9.99 12.07 -5.16
C SER A 130 -10.70 11.65 -3.86
N GLY A 131 -11.98 11.30 -3.94
CA GLY A 131 -12.74 10.75 -2.81
C GLY A 131 -12.19 9.41 -2.34
N THR A 132 -11.85 8.53 -3.28
CA THR A 132 -11.30 7.19 -3.03
C THR A 132 -9.93 7.27 -2.37
N ILE A 133 -9.04 8.14 -2.87
CA ILE A 133 -7.71 8.36 -2.28
C ILE A 133 -7.83 8.88 -0.84
N ARG A 134 -8.66 9.91 -0.62
CA ARG A 134 -8.87 10.48 0.73
C ARG A 134 -9.45 9.47 1.69
N SER A 135 -10.46 8.71 1.24
CA SER A 135 -11.13 7.69 2.05
C SER A 135 -10.17 6.56 2.45
N PHE A 136 -9.32 6.12 1.52
CA PHE A 136 -8.28 5.12 1.82
C PHE A 136 -7.32 5.63 2.89
N CYS A 137 -6.77 6.83 2.74
CA CYS A 137 -5.84 7.37 3.72
C CYS A 137 -6.48 7.67 5.08
N SER A 138 -7.76 8.07 5.13
CA SER A 138 -8.45 8.27 6.41
C SER A 138 -8.71 6.95 7.14
N GLN A 139 -8.89 5.85 6.40
CA GLN A 139 -9.09 4.50 6.97
C GLN A 139 -7.76 3.81 7.32
N ASN A 140 -6.66 4.24 6.70
CA ASN A 140 -5.33 3.65 6.88
C ASN A 140 -4.31 4.73 7.31
N PRO A 141 -4.48 5.38 8.47
CA PRO A 141 -3.62 6.48 8.90
C PRO A 141 -2.16 6.07 9.17
N ASN A 142 -1.89 4.77 9.34
CA ASN A 142 -0.55 4.22 9.54
C ASN A 142 0.10 3.74 8.22
N ASP A 143 -0.59 3.86 7.08
CA ASP A 143 -0.01 3.53 5.79
C ASP A 143 1.12 4.54 5.46
N PRO A 144 2.30 4.05 5.01
CA PRO A 144 3.46 4.90 4.79
C PRO A 144 3.25 6.01 3.75
N ASP A 145 2.43 5.78 2.73
CA ASP A 145 2.14 6.78 1.70
C ASP A 145 1.08 7.78 2.15
N CYS A 146 0.28 7.44 3.17
CA CYS A 146 -0.75 8.30 3.75
C CYS A 146 -0.24 9.18 4.92
N GLY A 147 1.08 9.23 5.11
CA GLY A 147 1.72 9.99 6.20
C GLY A 147 1.91 9.19 7.50
N GLY A 148 1.63 7.89 7.48
CA GLY A 148 2.10 6.99 8.52
C GLY A 148 3.62 6.99 8.52
N GLY A 149 4.25 7.34 9.64
CA GLY A 149 5.67 7.05 9.81
C GLY A 149 5.90 5.53 9.74
N PRO A 150 7.14 5.05 9.58
CA PRO A 150 7.42 3.61 9.71
C PRO A 150 6.82 3.14 11.03
N VAL A 151 5.87 2.20 10.96
CA VAL A 151 5.26 1.61 12.16
C VAL A 151 6.41 1.05 12.98
N PRO A 152 6.64 1.50 14.23
CA PRO A 152 7.61 0.86 15.09
C PRO A 152 7.10 -0.56 15.34
N THR A 153 7.64 -1.53 14.62
CA THR A 153 7.43 -2.96 14.87
C THR A 153 8.20 -3.32 16.13
N GLY A 154 7.67 -2.88 17.26
CA GLY A 154 8.40 -2.89 18.51
C GLY A 154 7.68 -2.19 19.64
N THR A 155 6.36 -2.34 19.77
CA THR A 155 5.80 -2.32 21.12
C THR A 155 6.05 -3.71 21.69
N PRO A 156 7.05 -3.93 22.57
CA PRO A 156 6.98 -5.11 23.40
C PRO A 156 5.63 -5.05 24.09
N LEU A 157 4.87 -6.15 24.06
CA LEU A 157 3.76 -6.36 24.98
C LEU A 157 4.29 -5.97 26.35
N GLY A 158 3.87 -4.79 26.83
CA GLY A 158 4.23 -4.30 28.14
C GLY A 158 3.76 -5.34 29.13
N LEU A 159 4.69 -6.15 29.63
CA LEU A 159 4.54 -6.83 30.89
C LEU A 159 4.00 -5.78 31.85
N GLY A 160 2.85 -6.08 32.46
CA GLY A 160 2.25 -5.23 33.48
C GLY A 160 3.26 -4.88 34.58
N PRO A 161 2.91 -3.95 35.47
CA PRO A 161 3.84 -3.43 36.46
C PRO A 161 4.23 -4.54 37.45
N VAL A 162 5.33 -5.24 37.19
CA VAL A 162 6.05 -6.04 38.19
C VAL A 162 7.31 -5.27 38.59
N LEU A 163 7.10 -4.10 39.20
CA LEU A 163 8.12 -3.40 39.97
C LEU A 163 7.52 -2.99 41.32
N ALA A 164 7.16 -3.99 42.12
CA ALA A 164 6.97 -3.86 43.55
C ALA A 164 7.58 -5.10 44.23
N GLY A 165 8.91 -5.14 44.34
CA GLY A 165 9.55 -6.32 44.94
C GLY A 165 11.07 -6.34 44.97
N LEU A 166 11.75 -5.20 45.02
CA LEU A 166 13.22 -5.16 45.22
C LEU A 166 13.66 -4.13 46.28
N GLY A 167 12.78 -3.84 47.24
CA GLY A 167 13.02 -2.85 48.30
C GLY A 167 13.09 -3.38 49.74
N ILE A 168 12.87 -4.68 50.02
CA ILE A 168 12.75 -5.16 51.42
C ILE A 168 13.90 -6.11 51.86
N ALA A 169 14.72 -6.63 50.95
CA ALA A 169 15.76 -7.60 51.36
C ALA A 169 17.04 -6.99 51.97
N VAL A 170 17.27 -5.67 51.87
CA VAL A 170 18.50 -5.03 52.38
C VAL A 170 18.34 -4.43 53.78
N PHE A 171 17.13 -4.20 54.28
CA PHE A 171 16.93 -3.59 55.60
C PHE A 171 16.92 -4.58 56.79
N MET A 172 16.92 -5.90 56.54
CA MET A 172 16.99 -6.90 57.62
C MET A 172 18.39 -7.45 57.91
N LEU A 173 19.44 -6.98 57.21
CA LEU A 173 20.83 -7.43 57.44
C LEU A 173 21.72 -6.40 58.18
N LEU A 174 21.17 -5.26 58.61
CA LEU A 174 21.93 -4.23 59.34
C LEU A 174 21.52 -4.04 60.81
N LYS A 175 20.73 -4.96 61.38
CA LYS A 175 20.40 -4.95 62.82
C LYS A 175 20.82 -6.23 63.52
N ARG A 176 22.09 -6.60 63.40
CA ARG A 176 22.77 -7.52 64.33
C ARG A 176 24.29 -7.35 64.23
N SER A 177 24.82 -6.38 64.96
CA SER A 177 26.17 -6.34 65.53
C SER A 177 26.15 -5.33 66.68
#